data_AF-A0A9D1ZKQ7-F1
#
_entry.id   AF-A0A9D1ZKQ7-F1
#
_cell.length_a   1.000
_cell.length_b   1.000
_cell.length_c   1.000
_cell.angle_alpha   90.00
_cell.angle_beta   90.00
_cell.angle_gamma   90.00
#
_symmetry.space_group_name_H-M   'P 1'
#
loop_
_entity.id
_entity.type
_entity.pdbx_description
1 polymer ?
#
loop_
_entity_poly.entity_id
_entity_poly.type
_entity_poly.pdbx_seq_one_letter_code
_entity_poly.pdbx_strand_id
1 'polypeptide(L)'
;MKKFILAFFTILITIVSVLFIIPEISYTLQVESTINSELNNGKLLYKTANQETKSFLQKHHYKKVKNITDFQGSDGKTSYLVASLDEKNSLGIFISYNHFGPYLWNSHVISIKHFDS
;
A
#
# COMPACT_ATOMS: atom_id res chain seq x y z
N MET A 1 -4.81 42.80 11.69
CA MET A 1 -4.57 42.16 10.38
C MET A 1 -3.60 40.98 10.46
N LYS A 2 -2.34 41.16 10.91
CA LYS A 2 -1.34 40.06 10.96
C LYS A 2 -1.78 38.79 11.73
N LYS A 3 -2.45 38.94 12.89
CA LYS A 3 -2.96 37.80 13.68
C LYS A 3 -4.07 37.01 12.98
N PHE A 4 -4.94 37.69 12.23
CA PHE A 4 -6.00 37.04 11.45
C PHE A 4 -5.44 36.27 10.25
N ILE A 5 -4.45 36.85 9.58
CA ILE A 5 -3.72 36.19 8.49
C ILE A 5 -3.04 34.91 8.99
N LEU A 6 -2.35 34.99 10.14
CA LEU A 6 -1.71 33.82 10.74
C LEU A 6 -2.74 32.72 11.10
N ALA A 7 -3.83 33.09 11.76
CA ALA A 7 -4.89 32.13 12.11
C ALA A 7 -5.50 31.45 10.88
N PHE A 8 -5.73 32.21 9.80
CA PHE A 8 -6.22 31.66 8.53
C PHE A 8 -5.26 30.63 7.94
N PHE A 9 -3.96 30.94 7.87
CA PHE A 9 -2.96 29.99 7.37
C PHE A 9 -2.85 28.74 8.23
N THR A 10 -2.91 28.86 9.56
CA THR A 10 -2.89 27.69 10.45
C THR A 10 -4.09 26.77 10.21
N ILE A 11 -5.30 27.33 10.07
CA ILE A 11 -6.50 26.53 9.78
C ILE A 11 -6.36 25.86 8.40
N LEU A 12 -5.91 26.60 7.39
CA LEU A 12 -5.73 26.06 6.04
C LEU A 12 -4.72 24.91 6.01
N ILE A 13 -3.56 25.07 6.66
CA ILE A 13 -2.53 24.04 6.75
C ILE A 13 -3.08 22.81 7.47
N THR A 14 -3.84 23.01 8.55
CA THR A 14 -4.45 21.90 9.31
C THR A 14 -5.41 21.11 8.43
N ILE A 15 -6.29 21.80 7.69
CA ILE A 15 -7.24 21.16 6.77
C ILE A 15 -6.50 20.38 5.68
N VAL A 16 -5.48 20.97 5.04
CA VAL A 16 -4.69 20.30 3.99
C VAL A 16 -3.97 19.07 4.55
N SER A 17 -3.40 19.17 5.75
CA SER A 17 -2.69 18.07 6.39
C SER A 17 -3.62 16.91 6.72
N VAL A 18 -4.81 17.21 7.26
CA VAL A 18 -5.80 16.19 7.65
C VAL A 18 -6.44 15.52 6.44
N LEU A 19 -6.70 16.27 5.36
CA LEU A 19 -7.43 15.74 4.20
C LEU A 19 -6.54 15.08 3.16
N PHE A 20 -5.25 15.44 3.07
CA PHE A 20 -4.36 14.97 2.00
C PHE A 20 -3.12 14.26 2.54
N ILE A 21 -2.33 14.93 3.39
CA ILE A 21 -1.01 14.42 3.80
C ILE A 21 -1.10 13.22 4.74
N ILE A 22 -1.86 13.34 5.82
CA ILE A 22 -2.00 12.29 6.83
C ILE A 22 -2.62 11.02 6.23
N PRO A 23 -3.71 11.09 5.45
CA PRO A 23 -4.30 9.91 4.84
C PRO A 23 -3.35 9.17 3.90
N GLU A 24 -2.60 9.89 3.06
CA GLU A 24 -1.65 9.29 2.12
C GLU A 24 -0.49 8.57 2.82
N ILE A 25 0.07 9.15 3.88
CA ILE A 25 1.12 8.50 4.67
C ILE A 25 0.55 7.27 5.40
N SER A 26 -0.61 7.44 6.04
CA SER A 26 -1.29 6.35 6.75
C SER A 26 -1.60 5.19 5.82
N TYR A 27 -2.07 5.49 4.61
CA TYR A 27 -2.33 4.54 3.55
C TYR A 27 -1.09 3.70 3.24
N THR A 28 0.00 4.36 2.87
CA THR A 28 1.23 3.70 2.45
C THR A 28 1.76 2.77 3.54
N LEU A 29 1.79 3.26 4.78
CA LEU A 29 2.24 2.47 5.93
C LEU A 29 1.31 1.29 6.24
N GLN A 30 -0.01 1.46 6.16
CA GLN A 30 -0.96 0.38 6.44
C GLN A 30 -0.89 -0.73 5.39
N VAL A 31 -0.83 -0.35 4.11
CA VAL A 31 -0.76 -1.31 3.01
C VAL A 31 0.57 -2.04 3.01
N GLU A 32 1.68 -1.32 3.18
CA GLU A 32 3.01 -1.93 3.30
C GLU A 32 3.05 -2.91 4.48
N SER A 33 2.54 -2.51 5.65
CA SER A 33 2.45 -3.36 6.84
C SER A 33 1.61 -4.61 6.58
N THR A 34 0.46 -4.47 5.90
CA THR A 34 -0.41 -5.59 5.51
C THR A 34 0.34 -6.58 4.62
N ILE A 35 0.98 -6.09 3.55
CA ILE A 35 1.70 -6.94 2.60
C ILE A 35 2.87 -7.64 3.32
N ASN A 36 3.67 -6.91 4.09
CA ASN A 36 4.80 -7.47 4.84
C ASN A 36 4.35 -8.50 5.89
N SER A 37 3.24 -8.26 6.58
CA SER A 37 2.65 -9.22 7.53
C SER A 37 2.19 -10.49 6.83
N GLU A 38 1.52 -10.37 5.68
CA GLU A 38 1.08 -11.53 4.92
C GLU A 38 2.22 -12.31 4.26
N LEU A 39 3.30 -11.61 3.84
CA LEU A 39 4.52 -12.20 3.31
C LEU A 39 5.25 -13.02 4.38
N ASN A 40 5.49 -12.42 5.56
CA ASN A 40 6.15 -13.10 6.67
C ASN A 40 5.38 -14.31 7.18
N ASN A 41 4.05 -14.26 7.15
CA ASN A 41 3.18 -15.35 7.60
C ASN A 41 2.93 -16.40 6.50
N GLY A 42 3.55 -16.27 5.32
CA GLY A 42 3.38 -17.20 4.20
C GLY A 42 1.99 -17.22 3.57
N LYS A 43 1.09 -16.29 3.97
CA LYS A 43 -0.30 -16.23 3.45
C LYS A 43 -0.33 -15.94 1.96
N LEU A 44 0.64 -15.15 1.46
CA LEU A 44 0.74 -14.80 0.05
C LEU A 44 0.97 -16.01 -0.87
N LEU A 45 1.54 -17.11 -0.37
CA LEU A 45 1.74 -18.34 -1.13
C LEU A 45 0.44 -18.95 -1.66
N TYR A 46 -0.67 -18.70 -0.96
CA TYR A 46 -1.99 -19.20 -1.32
C TYR A 46 -2.80 -18.19 -2.14
N LYS A 47 -2.24 -16.99 -2.37
CA LYS A 47 -2.88 -15.89 -3.13
C LYS A 47 -2.34 -15.77 -4.56
N THR A 48 -1.63 -16.78 -5.04
CA THR A 48 -1.17 -16.84 -6.41
C THR A 48 -1.37 -18.24 -6.96
N ALA A 49 -1.86 -18.31 -8.21
CA ALA A 49 -1.91 -19.56 -8.97
C ALA A 49 -0.63 -19.79 -9.80
N ASN A 50 0.26 -18.78 -9.87
CA ASN A 50 1.48 -18.86 -10.67
C ASN A 50 2.58 -19.58 -9.86
N GLN A 51 3.04 -20.73 -10.39
CA GLN A 51 4.02 -21.58 -9.71
C GLN A 51 5.39 -20.90 -9.54
N GLU A 52 5.81 -20.08 -10.50
CA GLU A 52 7.07 -19.31 -10.43
C GLU A 52 7.02 -18.28 -9.29
N THR A 53 5.92 -17.51 -9.20
CA THR A 53 5.68 -16.58 -8.09
C THR A 53 5.67 -17.33 -6.76
N LYS A 54 5.03 -18.51 -6.70
CA LYS A 54 5.00 -19.34 -5.50
C LYS A 54 6.40 -19.80 -5.07
N SER A 55 7.20 -20.30 -6.01
CA SER A 55 8.58 -20.72 -5.76
C SER A 55 9.46 -19.55 -5.32
N PHE A 56 9.29 -18.39 -5.94
CA PHE A 56 9.98 -17.16 -5.54
C PHE A 56 9.66 -16.79 -4.08
N LEU A 57 8.38 -16.69 -3.74
CA LEU A 57 7.92 -16.33 -2.40
C LEU A 57 8.37 -17.35 -1.33
N GLN A 58 8.43 -18.64 -1.65
CA GLN A 58 8.97 -19.67 -0.74
C GLN A 58 10.46 -19.45 -0.47
N LYS A 59 11.24 -19.20 -1.52
CA LYS A 59 12.70 -18.99 -1.42
C LYS A 59 13.06 -17.66 -0.74
N HIS A 60 12.20 -16.66 -0.89
CA HIS A 60 12.46 -15.27 -0.46
C HIS A 60 11.49 -14.76 0.59
N HIS A 61 10.93 -15.65 1.43
CA HIS A 61 9.97 -15.31 2.49
C HIS A 61 10.49 -14.28 3.52
N TYR A 62 11.81 -14.09 3.61
CA TYR A 62 12.47 -13.13 4.50
C TYR A 62 12.59 -11.72 3.90
N LYS A 63 12.32 -11.55 2.60
CA LYS A 63 12.34 -10.22 1.97
C LYS A 63 11.18 -9.38 2.51
N LYS A 64 11.33 -8.06 2.48
CA LYS A 64 10.30 -7.10 2.85
C LYS A 64 10.07 -6.14 1.71
N VAL A 65 8.83 -5.72 1.55
CA VAL A 65 8.47 -4.57 0.72
C VAL A 65 9.15 -3.35 1.31
N LYS A 66 9.82 -2.57 0.46
CA LYS A 66 10.47 -1.30 0.80
C LYS A 66 9.66 -0.10 0.36
N ASN A 67 9.02 -0.21 -0.79
CA ASN A 67 8.24 0.85 -1.41
C ASN A 67 7.02 0.22 -2.11
N ILE A 68 5.94 0.99 -2.19
CA ILE A 68 4.78 0.69 -3.03
C ILE A 68 4.50 1.85 -3.97
N THR A 69 3.94 1.56 -5.15
CA THR A 69 3.43 2.59 -6.06
C THR A 69 2.05 3.05 -5.63
N ASP A 70 1.60 4.15 -6.25
CA ASP A 70 0.19 4.56 -6.22
C ASP A 70 -0.73 3.45 -6.74
N PHE A 71 -2.00 3.51 -6.33
CA PHE A 71 -3.03 2.64 -6.83
C PHE A 71 -3.32 2.87 -8.31
N GLN A 72 -3.32 1.77 -9.06
CA GLN A 72 -3.70 1.71 -10.46
C GLN A 72 -4.99 0.91 -10.58
N GLY A 73 -5.93 1.39 -11.40
CA GLY A 73 -7.19 0.68 -11.70
C GLY A 73 -7.99 0.35 -10.44
N SER A 74 -8.67 1.35 -9.88
CA SER A 74 -9.55 1.18 -8.71
C SER A 74 -11.02 1.09 -9.10
N ASP A 75 -11.75 0.17 -8.48
CA ASP A 75 -13.23 0.13 -8.52
C ASP A 75 -13.86 0.70 -7.23
N GLY A 76 -13.06 1.36 -6.39
CA GLY A 76 -13.46 1.90 -5.09
C GLY A 76 -13.39 0.90 -3.93
N LYS A 77 -13.22 -0.41 -4.19
CA LYS A 77 -13.05 -1.42 -3.14
C LYS A 77 -11.78 -2.25 -3.31
N THR A 78 -11.29 -2.30 -4.53
CA THR A 78 -10.10 -3.01 -4.93
C THR A 78 -9.24 -2.10 -5.79
N SER A 79 -7.94 -2.34 -5.75
CA SER A 79 -6.96 -1.65 -6.58
C SER A 79 -5.76 -2.56 -6.84
N TYR A 80 -5.02 -2.24 -7.89
CA TYR A 80 -3.71 -2.80 -8.15
C TYR A 80 -2.61 -1.86 -7.69
N LEU A 81 -1.51 -2.40 -7.17
CA LEU A 81 -0.27 -1.66 -6.93
C LEU A 81 0.95 -2.54 -7.22
N VAL A 82 2.11 -1.90 -7.33
CA VAL A 82 3.40 -2.59 -7.40
C VAL A 82 4.17 -2.34 -6.11
N ALA A 83 4.65 -3.42 -5.48
CA ALA A 83 5.45 -3.40 -4.28
C ALA A 83 6.88 -3.87 -4.58
N SER A 84 7.87 -3.00 -4.36
CA SER A 84 9.28 -3.32 -4.60
C SER A 84 9.89 -4.00 -3.37
N LEU A 85 10.53 -5.15 -3.58
CA LEU A 85 11.29 -5.86 -2.54
C LEU A 85 12.76 -5.43 -2.53
N ASP A 86 13.35 -5.31 -3.73
CA ASP A 86 14.70 -4.81 -3.99
C ASP A 86 14.78 -4.27 -5.43
N GLU A 87 15.97 -3.88 -5.87
CA GLU A 87 16.20 -3.29 -7.20
C GLU A 87 15.86 -4.21 -8.37
N LYS A 88 15.73 -5.52 -8.13
CA LYS A 88 15.52 -6.52 -9.19
C LYS A 88 14.18 -7.22 -9.09
N ASN A 89 13.48 -7.09 -7.96
CA ASN A 89 12.30 -7.88 -7.66
C ASN A 89 11.15 -7.01 -7.21
N SER A 90 10.03 -7.15 -7.91
CA SER A 90 8.78 -6.50 -7.58
C SER A 90 7.62 -7.48 -7.51
N LEU A 91 6.58 -7.08 -6.80
CA LEU A 91 5.35 -7.82 -6.62
C LEU A 91 4.19 -6.96 -7.14
N GLY A 92 3.49 -7.45 -8.14
CA GLY A 92 2.19 -6.93 -8.53
C GLY A 92 1.15 -7.46 -7.57
N ILE A 93 0.43 -6.55 -6.90
CA ILE A 93 -0.48 -6.88 -5.81
C ILE A 93 -1.84 -6.31 -6.14
N PHE A 94 -2.84 -7.20 -6.15
CA PHE A 94 -4.23 -6.81 -6.15
C PHE A 94 -4.71 -6.82 -4.70
N ILE A 95 -5.25 -5.70 -4.22
CA ILE A 95 -5.62 -5.50 -2.82
C ILE A 95 -7.05 -5.01 -2.72
N SER A 96 -7.76 -5.46 -1.70
CA SER A 96 -9.07 -4.95 -1.29
C SER A 96 -8.94 -4.15 0.00
N TYR A 97 -9.79 -3.15 0.15
CA TYR A 97 -9.86 -2.29 1.32
C TYR A 97 -11.25 -1.69 1.49
N ASN A 98 -11.52 -1.19 2.68
CA ASN A 98 -12.62 -0.27 2.93
C ASN A 98 -12.09 1.16 2.92
N HIS A 99 -12.91 2.12 2.53
CA HIS A 99 -12.54 3.53 2.57
C HIS A 99 -13.70 4.44 3.02
N PHE A 100 -13.33 5.59 3.58
CA PHE A 100 -14.23 6.69 3.91
C PHE A 100 -13.48 8.00 3.72
N GLY A 101 -13.91 8.78 2.74
CA GLY A 101 -13.13 9.91 2.26
C GLY A 101 -11.71 9.46 1.86
N PRO A 102 -10.65 10.12 2.36
CA PRO A 102 -9.27 9.79 2.03
C PRO A 102 -8.69 8.64 2.88
N TYR A 103 -9.43 8.15 3.88
CA TYR A 103 -8.94 7.12 4.80
C TYR A 103 -9.32 5.73 4.32
N LEU A 104 -8.39 4.78 4.51
CA LEU A 104 -8.58 3.37 4.18
C LEU A 104 -8.27 2.50 5.41
N TRP A 105 -8.93 1.35 5.50
CA TRP A 105 -8.71 0.35 6.55
C TRP A 105 -9.13 -1.04 6.08
N ASN A 106 -8.84 -2.06 6.88
CA ASN A 106 -9.14 -3.47 6.58
C ASN A 106 -8.57 -3.94 5.24
N SER A 107 -7.38 -3.45 4.89
CA SER A 107 -6.67 -3.86 3.69
C SER A 107 -6.30 -5.34 3.74
N HIS A 108 -6.50 -6.05 2.64
CA HIS A 108 -6.07 -7.44 2.50
C HIS A 108 -5.69 -7.74 1.06
N VAL A 109 -4.61 -8.53 0.87
CA VAL A 109 -4.19 -8.91 -0.48
C VAL A 109 -5.21 -9.91 -1.04
N ILE A 110 -5.62 -9.73 -2.30
CA ILE A 110 -6.47 -10.67 -3.03
C ILE A 110 -5.58 -11.62 -3.84
N SER A 111 -4.67 -11.05 -4.63
CA SER A 111 -3.78 -11.82 -5.49
C SER A 111 -2.42 -11.19 -5.64
N ILE A 112 -1.43 -12.01 -5.97
CA ILE A 112 -0.04 -11.57 -6.14
C ILE A 112 0.63 -12.21 -7.36
N LYS A 113 1.49 -11.44 -8.02
CA LYS A 113 2.37 -11.91 -9.10
C LYS A 113 3.77 -11.32 -8.91
N HIS A 114 4.80 -12.15 -8.98
CA HIS A 114 6.19 -11.69 -9.01
C HIS A 114 6.60 -11.36 -10.44
N PHE A 115 7.46 -10.37 -10.58
CA PHE A 115 8.18 -10.07 -11.82
C PHE A 115 9.52 -9.41 -11.51
N ASP A 116 10.46 -9.60 -12.44
CA ASP A 116 11.73 -8.89 -12.44
C ASP A 116 11.50 -7.43 -12.82
N SER A 117 12.19 -6.52 -12.14
CA SER A 117 12.09 -5.06 -12.32
C SER A 117 13.06 -4.53 -13.37
#